data_AF-T2M5W5-F1
#
_entry.id   AF-T2M5W5-F1
#
_cell.length_a   1.000
_cell.length_b   1.000
_cell.length_c   1.000
_cell.angle_alpha   90.00
_cell.angle_beta   90.00
_cell.angle_gamma   90.00
#
_symmetry.space_group_name_H-M   'P 1'
#
loop_
_entity.id
_entity.type
_entity.pdbx_description
1 polymer ?
#
loop_
_entity_poly.entity_id
_entity_poly.type
_entity_poly.pdbx_seq_one_letter_code
_entity_poly.pdbx_strand_id
1 'polypeptide(L)'
;MASSDEINTAMKEILQFIDTLSPADYKNNILEYILGMTGTAEGLKTILNNDLLIKALKKLILYDENEKARLNSLKIVVNITSMTKEDDLIRKFLEPLFIKVMLTVATEPESECSDLVAMLLTNITQAKNNAEVVLDCILNNDNFSLNKFIDAFCNENYNKKGCSLHYIGSFLANLTLCKETRHLFLKKDECLLKRLLPFTEYEKSLSRRLSVSRIIKNCLFETDYHEWLLSDDIDIIIHLLMPLAGPEEFTPDENECLPLDLQYLPDTKQREKNKDVQILLCESLFQLCATKSCRLQLKNNGTYYVLREFHRSLDNDDVIEEPLVNLIQVLIGDEPEPGMDNLRTLEIPEHIQKQFTKIESEVTQNKYEIVN
;
A
#
# COMPACT_ATOMS: atom_id res chain seq x y z
N MET A 1 -3.51 -18.62 -37.71
CA MET A 1 -2.65 -18.04 -36.66
C MET A 1 -1.27 -17.94 -37.25
N ALA A 2 -0.67 -16.74 -37.23
CA ALA A 2 0.71 -16.58 -37.65
C ALA A 2 1.62 -17.41 -36.75
N SER A 3 2.72 -17.95 -37.29
CA SER A 3 3.69 -18.69 -36.48
C SER A 3 4.43 -17.74 -35.52
N SER A 4 4.96 -18.27 -34.41
CA SER A 4 5.75 -17.47 -33.45
C SER A 4 6.94 -16.76 -34.11
N ASP A 5 7.50 -17.32 -35.19
CA ASP A 5 8.63 -16.73 -35.92
C ASP A 5 8.22 -15.57 -36.83
N GLU A 6 7.02 -15.62 -37.42
CA GLU A 6 6.45 -14.52 -38.20
C GLU A 6 6.15 -13.30 -37.30
N ILE A 7 5.61 -13.55 -36.10
CA ILE A 7 5.35 -12.49 -35.11
C ILE A 7 6.66 -11.85 -34.64
N ASN A 8 7.69 -12.65 -34.35
CA ASN A 8 9.00 -12.15 -33.96
C ASN A 8 9.69 -11.33 -35.06
N THR A 9 9.50 -11.72 -36.32
CA THR A 9 10.06 -11.00 -37.48
C THR A 9 9.34 -9.67 -37.70
N ALA A 10 8.01 -9.67 -37.69
CA ALA A 10 7.22 -8.44 -37.79
C ALA A 10 7.55 -7.46 -36.65
N MET A 11 7.73 -7.95 -35.42
CA MET A 11 8.13 -7.10 -34.29
C MET A 11 9.51 -6.48 -34.48
N LYS A 12 10.48 -7.19 -35.05
CA LYS A 12 11.80 -6.62 -35.38
C LYS A 12 11.71 -5.51 -36.43
N GLU A 13 10.88 -5.68 -37.44
CA GLU A 13 10.65 -4.65 -38.47
C GLU A 13 9.93 -3.42 -37.90
N ILE A 14 9.03 -3.60 -36.95
CA ILE A 14 8.31 -2.50 -36.31
C ILE A 14 9.22 -1.73 -35.34
N LEU A 15 10.13 -2.42 -34.64
CA LEU A 15 11.01 -1.82 -33.64
C LEU A 15 11.89 -0.69 -34.16
N GLN A 16 12.31 -0.73 -35.43
CA GLN A 16 13.12 0.34 -36.03
C GLN A 16 12.38 1.69 -36.10
N PHE A 17 11.05 1.67 -36.00
CA PHE A 17 10.20 2.84 -36.02
C PHE A 17 9.76 3.30 -34.63
N ILE A 18 10.14 2.57 -33.57
CA ILE A 18 9.91 2.95 -32.16
C ILE A 18 11.17 3.66 -31.65
N ASP A 19 11.53 4.76 -32.29
CA ASP A 19 12.72 5.56 -31.94
C ASP A 19 12.40 7.05 -31.85
N THR A 20 13.10 7.76 -30.97
CA THR A 20 12.96 9.21 -30.77
C THR A 20 13.06 10.01 -32.08
N LEU A 21 13.83 9.53 -33.07
CA LEU A 21 14.00 10.19 -34.37
C LEU A 21 12.92 9.84 -35.41
N SER A 22 12.12 8.81 -35.18
CA SER A 22 11.05 8.42 -36.09
C SER A 22 9.94 9.50 -36.13
N PRO A 23 9.24 9.68 -37.27
CA PRO A 23 8.15 10.66 -37.31
C PRO A 23 6.99 10.27 -36.37
N ALA A 24 6.36 11.28 -35.77
CA ALA A 24 5.37 11.09 -34.69
C ALA A 24 4.18 10.21 -35.12
N ASP A 25 3.67 10.38 -36.33
CA ASP A 25 2.49 9.63 -36.80
C ASP A 25 2.76 8.13 -36.90
N TYR A 26 3.91 7.75 -37.47
CA TYR A 26 4.31 6.33 -37.57
C TYR A 26 4.49 5.71 -36.19
N LYS A 27 5.20 6.40 -35.29
CA LYS A 27 5.37 5.95 -33.89
C LYS A 27 4.04 5.75 -33.19
N ASN A 28 3.17 6.75 -33.24
CA ASN A 28 1.92 6.72 -32.51
C ASN A 28 1.00 5.59 -32.99
N ASN A 29 0.92 5.35 -34.29
CA ASN A 29 0.14 4.23 -34.84
C ASN A 29 0.66 2.87 -34.34
N ILE A 30 1.99 2.70 -34.31
CA ILE A 30 2.63 1.49 -33.79
C ILE A 30 2.37 1.32 -32.29
N LEU A 31 2.53 2.39 -31.51
CA LEU A 31 2.30 2.36 -30.07
C LEU A 31 0.83 2.08 -29.73
N GLU A 32 -0.12 2.59 -30.51
CA GLU A 32 -1.54 2.27 -30.36
C GLU A 32 -1.82 0.78 -30.60
N TYR A 33 -1.20 0.19 -31.63
CA TYR A 33 -1.28 -1.24 -31.88
C TYR A 33 -0.70 -2.06 -30.72
N ILE A 34 0.50 -1.71 -30.24
CA ILE A 34 1.15 -2.41 -29.12
C ILE A 34 0.34 -2.23 -27.82
N LEU A 35 -0.24 -1.06 -27.59
CA LEU A 35 -1.12 -0.83 -26.47
C LEU A 35 -2.35 -1.76 -26.54
N GLY A 36 -2.94 -1.94 -27.72
CA GLY A 36 -4.02 -2.91 -27.93
C GLY A 36 -3.59 -4.35 -27.59
N MET A 37 -2.34 -4.72 -27.91
CA MET A 37 -1.81 -6.05 -27.57
C MET A 37 -1.73 -6.30 -26.06
N THR A 38 -1.55 -5.26 -25.23
CA THR A 38 -1.52 -5.40 -23.77
C THR A 38 -2.85 -5.89 -23.18
N GLY A 39 -3.94 -5.83 -23.94
CA GLY A 39 -5.25 -6.37 -23.55
C GLY A 39 -5.40 -7.89 -23.72
N THR A 40 -4.40 -8.60 -24.24
CA THR A 40 -4.47 -10.05 -24.51
C THR A 40 -3.28 -10.79 -23.90
N ALA A 41 -3.49 -12.02 -23.42
CA ALA A 41 -2.43 -12.83 -22.82
C ALA A 41 -1.29 -13.15 -23.82
N GLU A 42 -1.64 -13.42 -25.08
CA GLU A 42 -0.67 -13.68 -26.16
C GLU A 42 0.12 -12.42 -26.54
N GLY A 43 -0.56 -11.28 -26.66
CA GLY A 43 0.08 -9.99 -26.95
C GLY A 43 1.03 -9.58 -25.83
N LEU A 44 0.62 -9.72 -24.57
CA LEU A 44 1.50 -9.50 -23.42
C LEU A 44 2.73 -10.40 -23.49
N LYS A 45 2.56 -11.71 -23.64
CA LYS A 45 3.69 -12.64 -23.75
C LYS A 45 4.66 -12.24 -24.87
N THR A 46 4.14 -11.76 -26.01
CA THR A 46 4.96 -11.26 -27.12
C THR A 46 5.77 -10.02 -26.72
N ILE A 47 5.15 -9.07 -26.02
CA ILE A 47 5.82 -7.85 -25.53
C ILE A 47 6.88 -8.20 -24.48
N LEU A 48 6.54 -9.05 -23.51
CA LEU A 48 7.42 -9.40 -22.38
C LEU A 48 8.70 -10.12 -22.84
N ASN A 49 8.61 -10.93 -23.91
CA ASN A 49 9.74 -11.63 -24.49
C ASN A 49 10.65 -10.74 -25.38
N ASN A 50 10.34 -9.44 -25.51
CA ASN A 50 11.07 -8.54 -26.40
C ASN A 50 11.79 -7.41 -25.63
N ASP A 51 13.04 -7.66 -25.24
CA ASP A 51 13.88 -6.70 -24.51
C ASP A 51 14.16 -5.41 -25.28
N LEU A 52 14.24 -5.49 -26.61
CA LEU A 52 14.48 -4.31 -27.44
C LEU A 52 13.27 -3.38 -27.40
N LEU A 53 12.05 -3.93 -27.36
CA LEU A 53 10.83 -3.15 -27.21
C LEU A 53 10.81 -2.42 -25.86
N ILE A 54 11.13 -3.10 -24.76
CA ILE A 54 11.16 -2.48 -23.44
C ILE A 54 12.17 -1.32 -23.40
N LYS A 55 13.36 -1.51 -23.98
CA LYS A 55 14.37 -0.45 -24.10
C LYS A 55 13.87 0.72 -24.94
N ALA A 56 13.22 0.45 -26.06
CA ALA A 56 12.64 1.47 -26.93
C ALA A 56 11.55 2.27 -26.20
N LEU A 57 10.60 1.61 -25.53
CA LEU A 57 9.55 2.24 -24.74
C LEU A 57 10.13 3.15 -23.65
N LYS A 58 11.13 2.69 -22.91
CA LYS A 58 11.83 3.52 -21.92
C LYS A 58 12.51 4.73 -22.54
N LYS A 59 13.19 4.55 -23.68
CA LYS A 59 13.82 5.65 -24.42
C LYS A 59 12.80 6.70 -24.84
N LEU A 60 11.63 6.27 -25.34
CA LEU A 60 10.55 7.18 -25.70
C LEU A 60 10.03 7.93 -24.48
N ILE A 61 9.74 7.24 -23.37
CA ILE A 61 9.27 7.86 -22.12
C ILE A 61 10.24 8.95 -21.63
N LEU A 62 11.54 8.70 -21.69
CA LEU A 62 12.56 9.60 -21.15
C LEU A 62 12.90 10.77 -22.09
N TYR A 63 12.87 10.57 -23.40
CA TYR A 63 13.55 11.48 -24.33
C TYR A 63 12.74 11.89 -25.57
N ASP A 64 11.56 11.31 -25.83
CA ASP A 64 10.78 11.69 -27.01
C ASP A 64 10.17 13.07 -26.85
N GLU A 65 10.17 13.90 -27.90
CA GLU A 65 9.55 15.22 -27.88
C GLU A 65 8.03 15.15 -28.01
N ASN A 66 7.49 14.08 -28.62
CA ASN A 66 6.06 13.90 -28.84
C ASN A 66 5.36 13.37 -27.58
N GLU A 67 4.52 14.22 -26.98
CA GLU A 67 3.75 13.90 -25.78
C GLU A 67 2.87 12.65 -25.91
N LYS A 68 2.20 12.49 -27.06
CA LYS A 68 1.34 11.32 -27.31
C LYS A 68 2.15 10.02 -27.32
N ALA A 69 3.33 10.03 -27.92
CA ALA A 69 4.22 8.87 -27.94
C ALA A 69 4.73 8.51 -26.53
N ARG A 70 5.12 9.52 -25.73
CA ARG A 70 5.48 9.32 -24.32
C ARG A 70 4.34 8.72 -23.51
N LEU A 71 3.14 9.28 -23.65
CA LEU A 71 1.95 8.83 -22.94
C LEU A 71 1.55 7.41 -23.31
N ASN A 72 1.52 7.06 -24.60
CA ASN A 72 1.19 5.70 -25.03
C ASN A 72 2.26 4.70 -24.57
N SER A 73 3.53 5.07 -24.62
CA SER A 73 4.63 4.23 -24.11
C SER A 73 4.48 4.00 -22.60
N LEU A 74 4.12 5.03 -21.83
CA LEU A 74 3.88 4.91 -20.40
C LEU A 74 2.68 3.99 -20.10
N LYS A 75 1.57 4.13 -20.83
CA LYS A 75 0.40 3.24 -20.70
C LYS A 75 0.75 1.77 -20.95
N ILE A 76 1.54 1.49 -21.99
CA ILE A 76 2.04 0.13 -22.27
C ILE A 76 2.84 -0.38 -21.07
N VAL A 77 3.78 0.42 -20.56
CA VAL A 77 4.63 0.05 -19.42
C VAL A 77 3.82 -0.18 -18.13
N VAL A 78 2.81 0.64 -17.85
CA VAL A 78 1.90 0.44 -16.72
C VAL A 78 1.15 -0.89 -16.85
N ASN A 79 0.62 -1.21 -18.04
CA ASN A 79 -0.13 -2.45 -18.26
C ASN A 79 0.74 -3.70 -18.14
N ILE A 80 1.96 -3.69 -18.71
CA ILE A 80 2.84 -4.86 -18.59
C ILE A 80 3.33 -5.07 -17.15
N THR A 81 3.58 -3.98 -16.41
CA THR A 81 4.05 -4.08 -15.01
C THR A 81 2.94 -4.48 -14.06
N SER A 82 1.67 -4.22 -14.36
CA SER A 82 0.55 -4.65 -13.52
C SER A 82 0.19 -6.13 -13.70
N MET A 83 0.51 -6.72 -14.86
CA MET A 83 0.09 -8.08 -15.21
C MET A 83 1.18 -9.13 -15.04
N THR A 84 2.44 -8.72 -15.00
CA THR A 84 3.57 -9.63 -14.83
C THR A 84 3.85 -9.95 -13.37
N LYS A 85 4.22 -11.21 -13.09
CA LYS A 85 4.81 -11.63 -11.81
C LYS A 85 6.31 -11.90 -11.92
N GLU A 86 6.89 -11.67 -13.11
CA GLU A 86 8.30 -11.94 -13.39
C GLU A 86 9.15 -10.78 -12.86
N ASP A 87 9.87 -11.04 -11.77
CA ASP A 87 10.73 -10.04 -11.12
C ASP A 87 11.83 -9.51 -12.07
N ASP A 88 12.37 -10.38 -12.94
CA ASP A 88 13.39 -10.02 -13.94
C ASP A 88 12.91 -8.93 -14.91
N LEU A 89 11.63 -8.93 -15.24
CA LEU A 89 11.03 -7.90 -16.09
C LEU A 89 10.86 -6.59 -15.33
N ILE A 90 10.35 -6.63 -14.09
CA ILE A 90 10.18 -5.45 -13.25
C ILE A 90 11.53 -4.76 -13.02
N ARG A 91 12.59 -5.53 -12.80
CA ARG A 91 13.97 -5.02 -12.63
C ARG A 91 14.46 -4.19 -13.81
N LYS A 92 13.97 -4.41 -15.03
CA LYS A 92 14.30 -3.56 -16.20
C LYS A 92 13.80 -2.12 -16.06
N PHE A 93 12.84 -1.87 -15.17
CA PHE A 93 12.34 -0.52 -14.86
C PHE A 93 12.98 0.08 -13.60
N LEU A 94 13.92 -0.61 -12.95
CA LEU A 94 14.59 -0.15 -11.73
C LEU A 94 15.93 0.55 -11.98
N GLU A 95 16.20 0.95 -13.22
CA GLU A 95 17.40 1.73 -13.53
C GLU A 95 17.33 3.12 -12.85
N PRO A 96 18.41 3.58 -12.17
CA PRO A 96 18.35 4.78 -11.34
C PRO A 96 17.86 6.04 -12.06
N LEU A 97 18.27 6.27 -13.31
CA LEU A 97 17.81 7.42 -14.10
C LEU A 97 16.30 7.34 -14.37
N PHE A 98 15.80 6.16 -14.74
CA PHE A 98 14.38 5.97 -15.01
C PHE A 98 13.55 6.21 -13.74
N ILE A 99 13.96 5.63 -12.60
CA ILE A 99 13.30 5.86 -11.31
C ILE A 99 13.29 7.35 -10.97
N LYS A 100 14.43 8.05 -11.04
CA LYS A 100 14.53 9.48 -10.68
C LYS A 100 13.59 10.35 -11.52
N VAL A 101 13.48 10.08 -12.82
CA VAL A 101 12.52 10.78 -13.69
C VAL A 101 11.09 10.45 -13.30
N MET A 102 10.75 9.18 -13.05
CA MET A 102 9.39 8.79 -12.64
C MET A 102 8.99 9.42 -11.30
N LEU A 103 9.87 9.46 -10.29
CA LEU A 103 9.62 10.12 -9.01
C LEU A 103 9.32 11.62 -9.20
N THR A 104 10.06 12.27 -10.11
CA THR A 104 9.86 13.69 -10.45
C THR A 104 8.50 13.92 -11.10
N VAL A 105 8.16 13.14 -12.14
CA VAL A 105 6.89 13.27 -12.88
C VAL A 105 5.68 12.94 -12.01
N ALA A 106 5.78 11.94 -11.12
CA ALA A 106 4.69 11.58 -10.20
C ALA A 106 4.28 12.73 -9.27
N THR A 107 5.21 13.65 -9.00
CA THR A 107 5.01 14.79 -8.10
C THR A 107 5.09 16.14 -8.80
N GLU A 108 4.98 16.17 -10.14
CA GLU A 108 5.00 17.41 -10.92
C GLU A 108 3.57 17.99 -11.01
N PRO A 109 3.30 19.19 -10.44
CA PRO A 109 1.96 19.78 -10.46
C PRO A 109 1.36 19.98 -11.85
N GLU A 110 2.18 20.23 -12.88
CA GLU A 110 1.71 20.50 -14.25
C GLU A 110 1.68 19.25 -15.14
N SER A 111 1.98 18.07 -14.60
CA SER A 111 2.03 16.83 -15.39
C SER A 111 0.66 16.18 -15.53
N GLU A 112 0.27 15.87 -16.78
CA GLU A 112 -0.92 15.08 -17.11
C GLU A 112 -0.70 13.56 -16.89
N CYS A 113 0.54 13.16 -16.64
CA CYS A 113 0.94 11.75 -16.50
C CYS A 113 1.06 11.29 -15.05
N SER A 114 0.84 12.16 -14.06
CA SER A 114 1.22 11.87 -12.66
C SER A 114 0.46 10.67 -12.08
N ASP A 115 -0.81 10.48 -12.41
CA ASP A 115 -1.57 9.29 -12.00
C ASP A 115 -0.99 8.00 -12.60
N LEU A 116 -0.69 8.00 -13.90
CA LEU A 116 -0.09 6.84 -14.58
C LEU A 116 1.30 6.51 -14.02
N VAL A 117 2.11 7.53 -13.71
CA VAL A 117 3.43 7.30 -13.12
C VAL A 117 3.31 6.81 -11.67
N ALA A 118 2.35 7.30 -10.88
CA ALA A 118 2.09 6.78 -9.55
C ALA A 118 1.65 5.29 -9.59
N MET A 119 0.85 4.90 -10.59
CA MET A 119 0.51 3.49 -10.85
C MET A 119 1.76 2.67 -11.20
N LEU A 120 2.62 3.16 -12.10
CA LEU A 120 3.87 2.50 -12.45
C LEU A 120 4.77 2.27 -11.23
N LEU A 121 5.00 3.33 -10.43
CA LEU A 121 5.79 3.26 -9.21
C LEU A 121 5.20 2.26 -8.22
N THR A 122 3.87 2.22 -8.08
CA THR A 122 3.17 1.21 -7.27
C THR A 122 3.46 -0.20 -7.78
N ASN A 123 3.34 -0.45 -9.08
CA ASN A 123 3.56 -1.78 -9.67
C ASN A 123 5.00 -2.26 -9.45
N ILE A 124 6.00 -1.43 -9.74
CA ILE A 124 7.41 -1.84 -9.66
C ILE A 124 7.91 -2.00 -8.21
N THR A 125 7.20 -1.46 -7.22
CA THR A 125 7.59 -1.54 -5.80
C THR A 125 6.82 -2.58 -4.99
N GLN A 126 5.95 -3.39 -5.61
CA GLN A 126 5.17 -4.39 -4.86
C GLN A 126 6.05 -5.38 -4.07
N ALA A 127 7.18 -5.79 -4.66
CA ALA A 127 8.16 -6.65 -4.00
C ALA A 127 9.14 -5.81 -3.16
N LYS A 128 9.41 -6.23 -1.92
CA LYS A 128 10.24 -5.49 -0.96
C LYS A 128 11.64 -5.15 -1.51
N ASN A 129 12.29 -6.11 -2.17
CA ASN A 129 13.60 -5.92 -2.82
C ASN A 129 13.58 -4.80 -3.87
N ASN A 130 12.47 -4.63 -4.59
CA ASN A 130 12.35 -3.57 -5.59
C ASN A 130 12.03 -2.23 -4.93
N ALA A 131 11.23 -2.24 -3.85
CA ALA A 131 11.02 -1.06 -3.01
C ALA A 131 12.34 -0.55 -2.39
N GLU A 132 13.23 -1.44 -1.95
CA GLU A 132 14.57 -1.09 -1.44
C GLU A 132 15.41 -0.35 -2.51
N VAL A 133 15.42 -0.82 -3.76
CA VAL A 133 16.12 -0.12 -4.86
C VAL A 133 15.54 1.27 -5.14
N VAL A 134 14.22 1.42 -5.10
CA VAL A 134 13.57 2.72 -5.30
C VAL A 134 13.85 3.65 -4.12
N LEU A 135 13.87 3.13 -2.89
CA LEU A 135 14.24 3.88 -1.70
C LEU A 135 15.68 4.41 -1.81
N ASP A 136 16.64 3.57 -2.23
CA ASP A 136 18.02 4.00 -2.47
C ASP A 136 18.08 5.14 -3.49
N CYS A 137 17.25 5.10 -4.55
CA CYS A 137 17.17 6.18 -5.52
C CYS A 137 16.58 7.48 -4.93
N ILE A 138 15.67 7.39 -3.96
CA ILE A 138 15.13 8.55 -3.23
C ILE A 138 16.19 9.14 -2.31
N LEU A 139 16.87 8.30 -1.52
CA LEU A 139 17.88 8.74 -0.55
C LEU A 139 19.13 9.33 -1.22
N ASN A 140 19.48 8.85 -2.41
CA ASN A 140 20.61 9.36 -3.21
C ASN A 140 20.16 10.39 -4.26
N ASN A 141 19.08 11.14 -3.99
CA ASN A 141 18.61 12.21 -4.86
C ASN A 141 18.39 13.49 -4.05
N ASP A 142 19.40 14.36 -4.04
CA ASP A 142 19.38 15.63 -3.30
C ASP A 142 18.20 16.54 -3.64
N ASN A 143 17.60 16.38 -4.83
CA ASN A 143 16.48 17.17 -5.30
C ASN A 143 15.11 16.55 -4.99
N PHE A 144 15.07 15.44 -4.25
CA PHE A 144 13.85 14.69 -4.01
C PHE A 144 13.73 14.22 -2.57
N SER A 145 12.53 14.34 -1.99
CA SER A 145 12.25 13.86 -0.64
C SER A 145 10.87 13.21 -0.56
N LEU A 146 10.69 12.31 0.40
CA LEU A 146 9.38 11.70 0.67
C LEU A 146 8.33 12.74 1.04
N ASN A 147 8.71 13.88 1.65
CA ASN A 147 7.79 14.98 1.93
C ASN A 147 7.05 15.46 0.69
N LYS A 148 7.71 15.51 -0.48
CA LYS A 148 7.05 15.92 -1.72
C LYS A 148 5.90 14.98 -2.11
N PHE A 149 6.05 13.67 -1.86
CA PHE A 149 4.96 12.72 -2.03
C PHE A 149 3.87 12.88 -0.98
N ILE A 150 4.24 13.17 0.27
CA ILE A 150 3.25 13.43 1.34
C ILE A 150 2.45 14.70 1.01
N ASP A 151 3.10 15.77 0.54
CA ASP A 151 2.45 17.02 0.12
C ASP A 151 1.49 16.76 -1.07
N ALA A 152 1.96 16.03 -2.07
CA ALA A 152 1.18 15.65 -3.25
C ALA A 152 -0.01 14.77 -2.90
N PHE A 153 0.17 13.85 -1.96
CA PHE A 153 -0.91 13.04 -1.45
C PHE A 153 -1.90 13.91 -0.66
N CYS A 154 -1.45 14.69 0.32
CA CYS A 154 -2.34 15.34 1.27
C CYS A 154 -3.17 16.49 0.67
N ASN A 155 -2.76 17.06 -0.47
CA ASN A 155 -3.45 18.18 -1.10
C ASN A 155 -4.22 17.74 -2.36
N GLU A 156 -5.56 17.75 -2.29
CA GLU A 156 -6.43 17.40 -3.43
C GLU A 156 -6.18 18.25 -4.69
N ASN A 157 -5.74 19.50 -4.52
CA ASN A 157 -5.47 20.44 -5.63
C ASN A 157 -3.97 20.54 -5.96
N TYR A 158 -3.16 19.57 -5.52
CA TYR A 158 -1.71 19.59 -5.78
C TYR A 158 -1.39 19.58 -7.28
N ASN A 159 -2.05 18.71 -8.05
CA ASN A 159 -1.90 18.64 -9.50
C ASN A 159 -2.92 19.54 -10.20
N LYS A 160 -2.45 20.38 -11.12
CA LYS A 160 -3.25 21.39 -11.83
C LYS A 160 -3.84 20.90 -13.15
N LYS A 161 -3.57 19.64 -13.51
CA LYS A 161 -4.04 18.98 -14.72
C LYS A 161 -5.16 17.95 -14.48
N GLY A 162 -5.63 17.82 -13.24
CA GLY A 162 -6.74 16.95 -12.89
C GLY A 162 -6.35 15.52 -12.49
N CYS A 163 -5.07 15.23 -12.25
CA CYS A 163 -4.68 13.96 -11.63
C CYS A 163 -5.09 13.92 -10.15
N SER A 164 -5.63 12.77 -9.74
CA SER A 164 -6.18 12.54 -8.38
C SER A 164 -5.11 12.15 -7.34
N LEU A 165 -3.99 11.61 -7.83
CA LEU A 165 -2.83 11.15 -7.08
C LEU A 165 -3.12 10.06 -6.04
N HIS A 166 -4.24 9.32 -6.20
CA HIS A 166 -4.63 8.27 -5.27
C HIS A 166 -3.56 7.18 -5.10
N TYR A 167 -2.91 6.77 -6.19
CA TYR A 167 -1.91 5.71 -6.20
C TYR A 167 -0.58 6.08 -5.52
N ILE A 168 -0.36 7.36 -5.18
CA ILE A 168 0.78 7.73 -4.33
C ILE A 168 0.69 6.99 -2.98
N GLY A 169 -0.52 6.82 -2.44
CA GLY A 169 -0.72 6.07 -1.21
C GLY A 169 -0.19 4.64 -1.32
N SER A 170 -0.57 3.93 -2.38
CA SER A 170 -0.15 2.54 -2.60
C SER A 170 1.37 2.42 -2.76
N PHE A 171 1.98 3.36 -3.48
CA PHE A 171 3.43 3.45 -3.60
C PHE A 171 4.12 3.65 -2.24
N LEU A 172 3.65 4.59 -1.43
CA LEU A 172 4.19 4.82 -0.08
C LEU A 172 3.99 3.59 0.82
N ALA A 173 2.83 2.93 0.73
CA ALA A 173 2.55 1.68 1.45
C ALA A 173 3.52 0.56 1.08
N ASN A 174 3.93 0.46 -0.19
CA ASN A 174 4.97 -0.48 -0.60
C ASN A 174 6.35 -0.10 -0.01
N LEU A 175 6.74 1.18 -0.03
CA LEU A 175 8.03 1.60 0.54
C LEU A 175 8.14 1.32 2.04
N THR A 176 7.04 1.39 2.81
CA THR A 176 7.03 1.09 4.25
C THR A 176 7.27 -0.40 4.59
N LEU A 177 7.37 -1.28 3.60
CA LEU A 177 7.91 -2.63 3.78
C LEU A 177 9.41 -2.59 4.19
N CYS A 178 10.14 -1.56 3.78
CA CYS A 178 11.52 -1.30 4.18
C CYS A 178 11.57 -0.68 5.59
N LYS A 179 12.50 -1.12 6.44
CA LYS A 179 12.63 -0.63 7.82
C LYS A 179 13.03 0.84 7.86
N GLU A 180 13.94 1.20 6.98
CA GLU A 180 14.49 2.54 6.80
C GLU A 180 13.36 3.53 6.45
N THR A 181 12.43 3.16 5.56
CA THR A 181 11.25 3.98 5.26
C THR A 181 10.37 4.17 6.49
N ARG A 182 10.12 3.12 7.29
CA ARG A 182 9.31 3.26 8.51
C ARG A 182 9.93 4.25 9.49
N HIS A 183 11.25 4.22 9.64
CA HIS A 183 11.97 5.17 10.49
C HIS A 183 11.87 6.61 9.96
N LEU A 184 11.87 6.82 8.64
CA LEU A 184 11.59 8.13 8.05
C LEU A 184 10.17 8.61 8.35
N PHE A 185 9.18 7.70 8.32
CA PHE A 185 7.78 8.03 8.65
C PHE A 185 7.56 8.35 10.13
N LEU A 186 8.36 7.73 11.01
CA LEU A 186 8.27 7.82 12.47
C LEU A 186 9.28 8.81 13.09
N LYS A 187 10.01 9.57 12.27
CA LYS A 187 10.96 10.57 12.74
C LYS A 187 10.22 11.67 13.51
N LYS A 188 10.46 11.79 14.82
CA LYS A 188 9.66 12.62 15.74
C LYS A 188 9.56 14.10 15.32
N ASP A 189 10.67 14.72 14.93
CA ASP A 189 10.70 16.13 14.52
C ASP A 189 9.95 16.42 13.21
N GLU A 190 9.64 15.36 12.44
CA GLU A 190 9.10 15.45 11.09
C GLU A 190 8.24 14.23 10.77
N CYS A 191 7.27 13.94 11.64
CA CYS A 191 6.49 12.71 11.57
C CYS A 191 5.57 12.72 10.33
N LEU A 192 6.00 12.06 9.26
CA LEU A 192 5.22 11.94 8.03
C LEU A 192 3.94 11.15 8.27
N LEU A 193 3.98 10.15 9.15
CA LEU A 193 2.82 9.34 9.48
C LEU A 193 1.66 10.19 10.03
N LYS A 194 1.95 11.15 10.93
CA LYS A 194 0.95 12.04 11.53
C LYS A 194 0.13 12.77 10.46
N ARG A 195 0.78 13.20 9.38
CA ARG A 195 0.14 13.93 8.26
C ARG A 195 -0.84 13.06 7.48
N LEU A 196 -0.67 11.74 7.51
CA LEU A 196 -1.50 10.78 6.80
C LEU A 196 -2.69 10.30 7.63
N LEU A 197 -2.66 10.42 8.96
CA LEU A 197 -3.70 9.86 9.83
C LEU A 197 -5.13 10.32 9.51
N PRO A 198 -5.42 11.59 9.13
CA PRO A 198 -6.77 11.99 8.73
C PRO A 198 -7.34 11.23 7.53
N PHE A 199 -6.47 10.60 6.73
CA PHE A 199 -6.89 9.83 5.56
C PHE A 199 -7.37 8.41 5.89
N THR A 200 -7.39 7.99 7.17
CA THR A 200 -8.08 6.75 7.58
C THR A 200 -9.59 6.84 7.35
N GLU A 201 -10.17 8.05 7.34
CA GLU A 201 -11.59 8.31 7.11
C GLU A 201 -11.87 9.10 5.83
N TYR A 202 -10.94 9.16 4.89
CA TYR A 202 -11.13 9.92 3.66
C TYR A 202 -12.18 9.28 2.74
N GLU A 203 -13.42 9.76 2.84
CA GLU A 203 -14.60 9.16 2.19
C GLU A 203 -14.48 9.08 0.67
N LYS A 204 -13.91 10.11 0.05
CA LYS A 204 -13.82 10.24 -1.42
C LYS A 204 -12.96 9.16 -2.08
N SER A 205 -12.10 8.43 -1.35
CA SER A 205 -11.22 7.44 -1.97
C SER A 205 -10.89 6.27 -1.05
N LEU A 206 -11.45 5.11 -1.37
CA LEU A 206 -11.10 3.83 -0.76
C LEU A 206 -9.60 3.51 -0.89
N SER A 207 -9.00 3.79 -2.05
CA SER A 207 -7.57 3.53 -2.28
C SER A 207 -6.68 4.31 -1.30
N ARG A 208 -7.04 5.55 -0.95
CA ARG A 208 -6.30 6.34 0.05
C ARG A 208 -6.44 5.74 1.44
N ARG A 209 -7.66 5.37 1.86
CA ARG A 209 -7.91 4.74 3.17
C ARG A 209 -7.18 3.41 3.34
N LEU A 210 -7.24 2.54 2.34
CA LEU A 210 -6.49 1.27 2.30
C LEU A 210 -4.99 1.50 2.41
N SER A 211 -4.46 2.42 1.62
CA SER A 211 -3.03 2.73 1.61
C SER A 211 -2.54 3.23 2.96
N VAL A 212 -3.27 4.16 3.57
CA VAL A 212 -2.91 4.76 4.85
C VAL A 212 -3.02 3.74 5.98
N SER A 213 -4.07 2.93 6.00
CA SER A 213 -4.22 1.84 6.99
C SER A 213 -3.07 0.84 6.89
N ARG A 214 -2.62 0.52 5.65
CA ARG A 214 -1.46 -0.33 5.42
C ARG A 214 -0.14 0.32 5.83
N ILE A 215 0.03 1.61 5.58
CA ILE A 215 1.19 2.40 6.06
C ILE A 215 1.26 2.38 7.59
N ILE A 216 0.14 2.62 8.27
CA ILE A 216 0.05 2.57 9.74
C ILE A 216 0.44 1.18 10.24
N LYS A 217 -0.21 0.12 9.74
CA LYS A 217 0.10 -1.27 10.10
C LYS A 217 1.59 -1.57 9.94
N ASN A 218 2.19 -1.15 8.82
CA ASN A 218 3.61 -1.38 8.57
C ASN A 218 4.47 -0.61 9.57
N CYS A 219 4.21 0.67 9.82
CA CYS A 219 4.98 1.48 10.79
C CYS A 219 4.94 0.87 12.20
N LEU A 220 3.84 0.22 12.58
CA LEU A 220 3.68 -0.46 13.87
C LEU A 220 4.55 -1.73 14.02
N PHE A 221 5.32 -2.14 13.01
CA PHE A 221 6.40 -3.09 13.23
C PHE A 221 7.48 -2.55 14.18
N GLU A 222 7.66 -1.23 14.26
CA GLU A 222 8.65 -0.59 15.15
C GLU A 222 8.06 -0.35 16.55
N THR A 223 8.11 -1.38 17.40
CA THR A 223 7.51 -1.36 18.76
C THR A 223 8.01 -0.23 19.65
N ASP A 224 9.26 0.19 19.47
CA ASP A 224 9.89 1.24 20.29
C ASP A 224 9.20 2.60 20.14
N TYR A 225 8.37 2.77 19.11
CA TYR A 225 7.60 3.99 18.86
C TYR A 225 6.17 3.92 19.40
N HIS A 226 5.67 2.77 19.85
CA HIS A 226 4.26 2.57 20.19
C HIS A 226 3.75 3.51 21.29
N GLU A 227 4.50 3.66 22.39
CA GLU A 227 4.11 4.58 23.47
C GLU A 227 4.05 6.03 23.00
N TRP A 228 4.95 6.44 22.11
CA TRP A 228 4.93 7.78 21.52
C TRP A 228 3.78 7.95 20.52
N LEU A 229 3.49 6.93 19.70
CA LEU A 229 2.35 6.97 18.78
C LEU A 229 1.00 7.03 19.51
N LEU A 230 0.91 6.43 20.71
CA LEU A 230 -0.25 6.48 21.58
C LEU A 230 -0.33 7.73 22.46
N SER A 231 0.70 8.59 22.44
CA SER A 231 0.67 9.84 23.20
C SER A 231 -0.16 10.92 22.51
N ASP A 232 -0.57 11.93 23.29
CA ASP A 232 -1.28 13.14 22.86
C ASP A 232 -0.57 13.91 21.71
N ASP A 233 0.71 13.65 21.48
CA ASP A 233 1.44 14.25 20.35
C ASP A 233 0.96 13.69 19.00
N ILE A 234 0.52 12.43 18.94
CA ILE A 234 0.16 11.74 17.69
C ILE A 234 -1.29 11.27 17.69
N ASP A 235 -1.82 10.86 18.85
CA ASP A 235 -3.20 10.39 19.03
C ASP A 235 -3.62 9.32 18.01
N ILE A 236 -2.72 8.37 17.71
CA ILE A 236 -2.99 7.35 16.69
C ILE A 236 -4.23 6.52 17.01
N ILE A 237 -4.57 6.37 18.29
CA ILE A 237 -5.71 5.59 18.76
C ILE A 237 -7.03 6.12 18.20
N ILE A 238 -7.20 7.45 18.13
CA ILE A 238 -8.43 8.08 17.62
C ILE A 238 -8.61 7.71 16.14
N HIS A 239 -7.52 7.82 15.36
CA HIS A 239 -7.53 7.53 13.93
C HIS A 239 -7.71 6.05 13.59
N LEU A 240 -7.42 5.14 14.53
CA LEU A 240 -7.66 3.71 14.40
C LEU A 240 -9.08 3.31 14.82
N LEU A 241 -9.61 3.92 15.89
CA LEU A 241 -10.94 3.57 16.44
C LEU A 241 -12.09 4.29 15.74
N MET A 242 -11.91 5.53 15.32
CA MET A 242 -12.98 6.32 14.68
C MET A 242 -13.58 5.64 13.44
N PRO A 243 -12.80 5.02 12.51
CA PRO A 243 -13.39 4.28 11.40
C PRO A 243 -14.13 3.00 11.83
N LEU A 244 -13.82 2.44 13.01
CA LEU A 244 -14.45 1.23 13.55
C LEU A 244 -15.67 1.55 14.44
N ALA A 245 -15.80 2.80 14.88
CA ALA A 245 -16.91 3.29 15.69
C ALA A 245 -18.17 3.53 14.84
N GLY A 246 -19.34 3.29 15.45
CA GLY A 246 -20.65 3.53 14.85
C GLY A 246 -21.50 4.48 15.68
N PRO A 247 -22.83 4.49 15.44
CA PRO A 247 -23.77 5.41 16.09
C PRO A 247 -24.24 4.91 17.46
N GLU A 248 -23.60 3.91 18.05
CA GLU A 248 -24.04 3.33 19.32
C GLU A 248 -23.83 4.29 20.50
N GLU A 249 -24.82 4.31 21.40
CA GLU A 249 -24.71 5.04 22.66
C GLU A 249 -23.93 4.23 23.69
N PHE A 250 -22.84 4.81 24.20
CA PHE A 250 -22.12 4.29 25.36
C PHE A 250 -22.73 4.82 26.66
N THR A 251 -22.61 4.05 27.75
CA THR A 251 -22.98 4.53 29.08
C THR A 251 -22.09 5.72 29.51
N PRO A 252 -22.48 6.54 30.52
CA PRO A 252 -21.65 7.65 30.99
C PRO A 252 -20.23 7.20 31.40
N ASP A 253 -20.13 6.09 32.15
CA ASP A 253 -18.86 5.56 32.62
C ASP A 253 -17.98 5.06 31.45
N GLU A 254 -18.59 4.44 30.43
CA GLU A 254 -17.87 4.02 29.22
C GLU A 254 -17.38 5.23 28.40
N ASN A 255 -18.20 6.28 28.25
CA ASN A 255 -17.80 7.51 27.57
C ASN A 255 -16.64 8.21 28.28
N GLU A 256 -16.62 8.25 29.61
CA GLU A 256 -15.53 8.88 30.38
C GLU A 256 -14.16 8.22 30.08
N CYS A 257 -14.16 6.94 29.70
CA CYS A 257 -12.95 6.23 29.31
C CYS A 257 -12.50 6.51 27.86
N LEU A 258 -13.40 6.97 26.98
CA LEU A 258 -13.09 7.17 25.56
C LEU A 258 -12.32 8.49 25.33
N PRO A 259 -11.44 8.55 24.32
CA PRO A 259 -10.93 9.82 23.80
C PRO A 259 -12.09 10.77 23.46
N LEU A 260 -11.89 12.07 23.68
CA LEU A 260 -12.95 13.08 23.54
C LEU A 260 -13.66 13.03 22.18
N ASP A 261 -12.91 12.83 21.08
CA ASP A 261 -13.47 12.75 19.73
C ASP A 261 -14.38 11.54 19.52
N LEU A 262 -14.24 10.48 20.32
CA LEU A 262 -15.05 9.26 20.23
C LEU A 262 -16.28 9.27 21.16
N GLN A 263 -16.41 10.29 22.02
CA GLN A 263 -17.54 10.42 22.92
C GLN A 263 -18.76 10.98 22.17
N TYR A 264 -19.95 10.42 22.47
CA TYR A 264 -21.23 10.93 21.98
C TYR A 264 -21.28 11.18 20.46
N LEU A 265 -20.84 10.19 19.68
CA LEU A 265 -20.91 10.23 18.21
C LEU A 265 -22.36 10.40 17.73
N PRO A 266 -22.60 11.11 16.62
CA PRO A 266 -23.95 11.32 16.11
C PRO A 266 -24.54 10.05 15.51
N ASP A 267 -25.88 9.94 15.49
CA ASP A 267 -26.60 8.82 14.85
C ASP A 267 -26.28 8.62 13.36
N THR A 268 -25.72 9.65 12.71
CA THR A 268 -25.26 9.59 11.32
C THR A 268 -23.91 8.92 11.16
N LYS A 269 -23.15 8.69 12.24
CA LYS A 269 -21.82 8.07 12.18
C LYS A 269 -21.92 6.67 11.57
N GLN A 270 -21.10 6.45 10.56
CA GLN A 270 -20.97 5.17 9.89
C GLN A 270 -19.58 4.60 10.13
N ARG A 271 -19.54 3.28 10.29
CA ARG A 271 -18.30 2.50 10.24
C ARG A 271 -17.74 2.49 8.83
N GLU A 272 -16.43 2.25 8.73
CA GLU A 272 -15.79 1.81 7.50
C GLU A 272 -16.54 0.58 6.96
N LYS A 273 -16.76 0.54 5.65
CA LYS A 273 -17.54 -0.51 4.98
C LYS A 273 -16.64 -1.57 4.34
N ASN A 274 -15.43 -1.18 3.95
CA ASN A 274 -14.49 -2.08 3.30
C ASN A 274 -13.78 -2.96 4.34
N LYS A 275 -13.94 -4.28 4.17
CA LYS A 275 -13.39 -5.29 5.09
C LYS A 275 -11.87 -5.28 5.16
N ASP A 276 -11.18 -5.06 4.04
CA ASP A 276 -9.72 -5.00 4.05
C ASP A 276 -9.21 -3.82 4.90
N VAL A 277 -9.86 -2.65 4.83
CA VAL A 277 -9.55 -1.53 5.73
C VAL A 277 -9.82 -1.89 7.18
N GLN A 278 -10.99 -2.47 7.50
CA GLN A 278 -11.31 -2.92 8.86
C GLN A 278 -10.25 -3.89 9.42
N ILE A 279 -9.82 -4.87 8.62
CA ILE A 279 -8.78 -5.84 8.98
C ILE A 279 -7.47 -5.12 9.30
N LEU A 280 -7.02 -4.22 8.43
CA LEU A 280 -5.78 -3.45 8.64
C LEU A 280 -5.81 -2.61 9.93
N LEU A 281 -6.96 -2.03 10.28
CA LEU A 281 -7.13 -1.26 11.50
C LEU A 281 -7.10 -2.15 12.75
N CYS A 282 -7.81 -3.29 12.73
CA CYS A 282 -7.77 -4.28 13.81
C CYS A 282 -6.36 -4.86 14.00
N GLU A 283 -5.67 -5.22 12.92
CA GLU A 283 -4.29 -5.68 12.98
C GLU A 283 -3.34 -4.60 13.53
N SER A 284 -3.61 -3.31 13.23
CA SER A 284 -2.84 -2.19 13.77
C SER A 284 -3.03 -2.06 15.30
N LEU A 285 -4.26 -2.12 15.78
CA LEU A 285 -4.57 -2.13 17.22
C LEU A 285 -3.97 -3.35 17.92
N PHE A 286 -4.00 -4.53 17.26
CA PHE A 286 -3.37 -5.74 17.78
C PHE A 286 -1.85 -5.58 17.89
N GLN A 287 -1.21 -4.96 16.90
CA GLN A 287 0.22 -4.67 16.98
C GLN A 287 0.58 -3.73 18.13
N LEU A 288 -0.26 -2.72 18.41
CA LEU A 288 -0.09 -1.83 19.56
C LEU A 288 -0.26 -2.54 20.90
N CYS A 289 -0.91 -3.72 20.94
CA CYS A 289 -0.98 -4.55 22.15
C CYS A 289 0.32 -5.31 22.46
N ALA A 290 1.40 -5.09 21.69
CA ALA A 290 2.66 -5.81 21.89
C ALA A 290 3.24 -5.63 23.30
N THR A 291 3.26 -4.41 23.84
CA THR A 291 3.82 -4.12 25.17
C THR A 291 2.71 -3.92 26.21
N LYS A 292 3.02 -4.24 27.47
CA LYS A 292 2.11 -4.02 28.60
C LYS A 292 1.65 -2.58 28.73
N SER A 293 2.58 -1.63 28.62
CA SER A 293 2.28 -0.19 28.69
C SER A 293 1.23 0.20 27.66
N CYS A 294 1.42 -0.20 26.41
CA CYS A 294 0.49 0.11 25.33
C CYS A 294 -0.84 -0.65 25.43
N ARG A 295 -0.85 -1.91 25.90
CA ARG A 295 -2.11 -2.63 26.21
C ARG A 295 -2.94 -1.90 27.25
N LEU A 296 -2.31 -1.50 28.36
CA LEU A 296 -2.98 -0.76 29.41
C LEU A 296 -3.50 0.59 28.91
N GLN A 297 -2.73 1.30 28.09
CA GLN A 297 -3.21 2.52 27.44
C GLN A 297 -4.44 2.28 26.56
N LEU A 298 -4.43 1.25 25.70
CA LEU A 298 -5.60 0.91 24.87
C LEU A 298 -6.81 0.54 25.74
N LYS A 299 -6.63 -0.27 26.78
CA LYS A 299 -7.69 -0.65 27.74
C LYS A 299 -8.28 0.57 28.43
N ASN A 300 -7.43 1.46 28.93
CA ASN A 300 -7.84 2.67 29.66
C ASN A 300 -8.52 3.72 28.77
N ASN A 301 -8.27 3.70 27.46
CA ASN A 301 -8.92 4.56 26.47
C ASN A 301 -10.21 3.97 25.88
N GLY A 302 -10.84 3.02 26.58
CA GLY A 302 -12.14 2.47 26.19
C GLY A 302 -12.15 1.68 24.87
N THR A 303 -10.97 1.24 24.38
CA THR A 303 -10.85 0.52 23.09
C THR A 303 -11.78 -0.69 23.02
N TYR A 304 -11.91 -1.44 24.12
CA TYR A 304 -12.79 -2.60 24.21
C TYR A 304 -14.26 -2.25 23.90
N TYR A 305 -14.75 -1.09 24.36
CA TYR A 305 -16.15 -0.70 24.17
C TYR A 305 -16.47 -0.48 22.69
N VAL A 306 -15.59 0.21 21.97
CA VAL A 306 -15.72 0.42 20.52
C VAL A 306 -15.72 -0.92 19.77
N LEU A 307 -14.78 -1.80 20.11
CA LEU A 307 -14.64 -3.10 19.45
C LEU A 307 -15.78 -4.07 19.78
N ARG A 308 -16.36 -3.98 21.00
CA ARG A 308 -17.53 -4.76 21.41
C ARG A 308 -18.75 -4.41 20.56
N GLU A 309 -19.05 -3.13 20.38
CA GLU A 309 -20.16 -2.71 19.53
C GLU A 309 -19.88 -3.02 18.06
N PHE A 310 -18.63 -2.86 17.61
CA PHE A 310 -18.25 -3.26 16.26
C PHE A 310 -18.49 -4.76 16.03
N HIS A 311 -18.06 -5.62 16.96
CA HIS A 311 -18.31 -7.06 16.89
C HIS A 311 -19.80 -7.41 16.87
N ARG A 312 -20.62 -6.74 17.69
CA ARG A 312 -22.08 -6.94 17.71
C ARG A 312 -22.77 -6.53 16.40
N SER A 313 -22.16 -5.62 15.64
CA SER A 313 -22.68 -5.15 14.37
C SER A 313 -22.34 -6.07 13.17
N LEU A 314 -21.50 -7.09 13.37
CA LEU A 314 -21.09 -7.99 12.30
C LEU A 314 -22.23 -8.94 11.90
N ASP A 315 -22.26 -9.28 10.62
CA ASP A 315 -23.08 -10.38 10.10
C ASP A 315 -22.42 -11.73 10.43
N ASN A 316 -23.16 -12.83 10.32
CA ASN A 316 -22.59 -14.18 10.49
C ASN A 316 -21.53 -14.45 9.40
N ASP A 317 -20.45 -15.16 9.78
CA ASP A 317 -19.34 -15.56 8.89
C ASP A 317 -18.57 -14.37 8.26
N ASP A 318 -18.55 -13.21 8.93
CA ASP A 318 -17.81 -12.04 8.48
C ASP A 318 -16.29 -12.27 8.60
N VAL A 319 -15.54 -12.02 7.53
CA VAL A 319 -14.10 -12.28 7.46
C VAL A 319 -13.26 -11.50 8.49
N ILE A 320 -13.82 -10.42 9.05
CA ILE A 320 -13.19 -9.61 10.10
C ILE A 320 -13.37 -10.21 11.52
N GLU A 321 -14.30 -11.14 11.70
CA GLU A 321 -14.68 -11.66 13.01
C GLU A 321 -13.47 -12.25 13.75
N GLU A 322 -12.70 -13.12 13.11
CA GLU A 322 -11.52 -13.73 13.74
C GLU A 322 -10.45 -12.70 14.17
N PRO A 323 -9.96 -11.79 13.29
CA PRO A 323 -9.04 -10.73 13.71
C PRO A 323 -9.58 -9.86 14.85
N LEU A 324 -10.87 -9.53 14.83
CA LEU A 324 -11.51 -8.70 15.85
C LEU A 324 -11.62 -9.42 17.20
N VAL A 325 -12.04 -10.68 17.20
CA VAL A 325 -12.15 -11.51 18.41
C VAL A 325 -10.78 -11.71 19.04
N ASN A 326 -9.74 -12.00 18.24
CA ASN A 326 -8.37 -12.13 18.73
C ASN A 326 -7.89 -10.86 19.43
N LEU A 327 -8.17 -9.69 18.85
CA LEU A 327 -7.87 -8.39 19.47
C LEU A 327 -8.64 -8.18 20.78
N ILE A 328 -9.95 -8.45 20.79
CA ILE A 328 -10.79 -8.33 21.98
C ILE A 328 -10.26 -9.23 23.10
N GLN A 329 -9.90 -10.48 22.80
CA GLN A 329 -9.36 -11.43 23.77
C GLN A 329 -8.08 -10.91 24.44
N VAL A 330 -7.17 -10.29 23.70
CA VAL A 330 -5.97 -9.67 24.27
C VAL A 330 -6.31 -8.49 25.19
N LEU A 331 -7.36 -7.72 24.87
CA LEU A 331 -7.77 -6.57 25.67
C LEU A 331 -8.56 -6.93 26.94
N ILE A 332 -9.31 -8.03 26.93
CA ILE A 332 -10.06 -8.48 28.13
C ILE A 332 -9.26 -9.45 29.00
N GLY A 333 -8.21 -10.07 28.44
CA GLY A 333 -7.37 -11.02 29.14
C GLY A 333 -6.55 -10.38 30.26
N ASP A 334 -6.21 -11.20 31.24
CA ASP A 334 -5.30 -10.83 32.32
C ASP A 334 -3.92 -10.46 31.76
N GLU A 335 -3.23 -9.53 32.43
CA GLU A 335 -1.86 -9.20 32.02
C GLU A 335 -0.93 -10.41 32.23
N PRO A 336 -0.01 -10.66 31.28
CA PRO A 336 1.01 -11.70 31.41
C PRO A 336 1.84 -11.57 32.69
N GLU A 337 2.46 -12.68 33.10
CA GLU A 337 3.34 -12.73 34.28
C GLU A 337 4.47 -11.68 34.18
N PRO A 338 4.95 -11.14 35.33
CA PRO A 338 6.08 -10.21 35.34
C PRO A 338 7.29 -10.78 34.59
N GLY A 339 7.82 -10.02 33.63
CA GLY A 339 8.88 -10.48 32.71
C GLY A 339 8.37 -10.92 31.32
N MET A 340 7.05 -11.00 31.12
CA MET A 340 6.40 -11.22 29.82
C MET A 340 5.76 -9.94 29.25
N ASP A 341 6.36 -8.78 29.55
CA ASP A 341 5.75 -7.49 29.25
C ASP A 341 5.64 -7.20 27.75
N ASN A 342 6.56 -7.74 26.93
CA ASN A 342 6.52 -7.64 25.47
C ASN A 342 6.19 -9.01 24.84
N LEU A 343 5.00 -9.11 24.25
CA LEU A 343 4.51 -10.34 23.62
C LEU A 343 5.35 -10.76 22.41
N ARG A 344 6.04 -9.82 21.75
CA ARG A 344 6.89 -10.14 20.58
C ARG A 344 8.21 -10.78 20.94
N THR A 345 8.65 -10.70 22.19
CA THR A 345 9.92 -11.29 22.65
C THR A 345 9.72 -12.65 23.33
N LEU A 346 8.49 -13.13 23.44
CA LEU A 346 8.19 -14.42 24.06
C LEU A 346 8.57 -15.56 23.12
N GLU A 347 9.30 -16.53 23.65
CA GLU A 347 9.51 -17.80 22.95
C GLU A 347 8.21 -18.60 22.98
N ILE A 348 7.70 -18.94 21.80
CA ILE A 348 6.51 -19.79 21.69
C ILE A 348 6.89 -21.18 22.23
N PRO A 349 6.20 -21.72 23.25
CA PRO A 349 6.52 -23.03 23.80
C PRO A 349 6.50 -24.12 22.72
N GLU A 350 7.42 -25.10 22.79
CA GLU A 350 7.56 -26.13 21.75
C GLU A 350 6.26 -26.90 21.45
N HIS A 351 5.41 -27.12 22.45
CA HIS A 351 4.16 -27.85 22.27
C HIS A 351 3.15 -27.05 21.41
N ILE A 352 3.15 -25.72 21.54
CA ILE A 352 2.36 -24.81 20.72
C ILE A 352 2.95 -24.73 19.31
N GLN A 353 4.28 -24.64 19.18
CA GLN A 353 4.94 -24.69 17.87
C GLN A 353 4.58 -25.98 17.10
N LYS A 354 4.63 -27.14 17.78
CA LYS A 354 4.25 -28.44 17.19
C LYS A 354 2.78 -28.48 16.76
N GLN A 355 1.88 -27.83 17.50
CA GLN A 355 0.47 -27.69 17.11
C GLN A 355 0.31 -26.80 15.88
N PHE A 356 0.99 -25.65 15.82
CA PHE A 356 0.98 -24.78 14.63
C PHE A 356 1.50 -25.49 13.39
N THR A 357 2.64 -26.18 13.47
CA THR A 357 3.20 -26.94 12.34
C THR A 357 2.24 -28.04 11.87
N LYS A 358 1.52 -28.69 12.79
CA LYS A 358 0.52 -29.70 12.45
C LYS A 358 -0.66 -29.08 11.69
N ILE A 359 -1.19 -27.96 12.18
CA ILE A 359 -2.29 -27.22 11.52
C ILE A 359 -1.86 -26.74 10.13
N GLU A 360 -0.66 -26.15 10.00
CA GLU A 360 -0.12 -25.73 8.70
C GLU A 360 0.01 -26.89 7.71
N SER A 361 0.43 -28.07 8.18
CA SER A 361 0.53 -29.27 7.35
C SER A 361 -0.85 -29.78 6.88
N GLU A 362 -1.86 -29.73 7.74
CA GLU A 362 -3.23 -30.13 7.43
C GLU A 362 -3.91 -29.15 6.45
N VAL A 363 -3.70 -27.84 6.62
CA VAL A 363 -4.17 -26.80 5.69
C VAL A 363 -3.49 -26.92 4.32
N THR A 364 -2.19 -27.25 4.31
CA THR A 364 -1.44 -27.44 3.07
C THR A 364 -1.92 -28.70 2.33
N GLN A 365 -2.16 -29.81 3.04
CA GLN A 365 -2.71 -31.04 2.45
C GLN A 365 -4.11 -30.82 1.86
N ASN A 366 -5.00 -30.14 2.57
CA ASN A 366 -6.35 -29.83 2.06
C ASN A 366 -6.32 -28.93 0.80
N LYS A 367 -5.35 -28.02 0.67
CA LYS A 367 -5.18 -27.22 -0.57
C LYS A 367 -4.76 -28.07 -1.76
N TYR A 368 -4.03 -29.17 -1.57
CA TYR A 368 -3.65 -30.08 -2.67
C TYR A 368 -4.76 -31.07 -3.04
N GLU A 369 -5.68 -31.38 -2.13
CA GLU A 369 -6.85 -32.23 -2.42
C GLU A 369 -7.96 -31.50 -3.18
N ILE A 370 -8.04 -30.17 -3.08
CA ILE A 370 -9.03 -29.35 -3.82
C ILE A 370 -8.56 -29.04 -5.27
N VAL A 371 -7.29 -29.29 -5.59
CA VAL A 371 -6.67 -28.99 -6.90
C VAL A 371 -6.44 -30.27 -7.75
N ASN A 372 -6.77 -31.45 -7.22
CA ASN A 372 -6.88 -32.71 -7.97
C ASN A 372 -8.35 -33.14 -8.07
#